data_AF-A0A6J6WM15-F1
#
_entry.id   AF-A0A6J6WM15-F1
#
_cell.length_a   1.000
_cell.length_b   1.000
_cell.length_c   1.000
_cell.angle_alpha   90.00
_cell.angle_beta   90.00
_cell.angle_gamma   90.00
#
_symmetry.space_group_name_H-M   'P 1'
#
loop_
_entity.id
_entity.type
_entity.pdbx_description
1 polymer ?
#
loop_
_entity_poly.entity_id
_entity_poly.type
_entity_poly.pdbx_seq_one_letter_code
_entity_poly.pdbx_strand_id
1 'polypeptide(L)' 'MPRALQYFAEWNPVSTMVAACRELFGLKNQFGATAGSFPSEHPLTMSLIYMVIILVIFVPLSVRKYNNANKK' A
#
# COMPACT_ATOMS: atom_id res chain seq x y z
N MET A 1 7.36 -2.28 19.44
CA MET A 1 8.38 -2.74 18.45
C MET A 1 9.57 -1.78 18.48
N PRO A 2 10.77 -2.17 18.01
CA PRO A 2 11.85 -1.22 17.77
C PRO A 2 11.39 -0.12 16.81
N ARG A 3 11.66 1.15 17.12
CA ARG A 3 11.06 2.32 16.43
C ARG A 3 11.24 2.31 14.90
N ALA A 4 12.42 1.93 14.41
CA ALA A 4 12.67 1.85 12.97
C ALA A 4 11.77 0.80 12.29
N LEU A 5 11.62 -0.36 12.91
CA LEU A 5 10.83 -1.47 12.39
C LEU A 5 9.33 -1.16 12.42
N GLN A 6 8.89 -0.40 13.43
CA GLN A 6 7.53 0.12 13.53
C GLN A 6 7.20 1.06 12.38
N TYR A 7 8.11 1.99 12.02
CA TYR A 7 7.90 2.92 10.91
C TYR A 7 7.74 2.19 9.56
N PHE A 8 8.58 1.18 9.29
CA PHE A 8 8.43 0.36 8.08
C PHE A 8 7.11 -0.44 8.08
N ALA A 9 6.68 -0.93 9.25
CA ALA A 9 5.42 -1.67 9.37
C ALA A 9 4.20 -0.77 9.17
N GLU A 10 4.25 0.47 9.65
CA GLU A 10 3.19 1.48 9.50
C GLU A 10 2.95 1.88 8.04
N TRP A 11 4.02 1.98 7.24
CA TRP A 11 3.96 2.40 5.83
C TRP A 11 3.84 1.25 4.83
N ASN A 12 3.32 0.09 5.27
CA ASN A 12 3.18 -1.07 4.40
C ASN A 12 1.88 -0.99 3.55
N PRO A 13 1.98 -1.03 2.21
CA PRO A 13 0.82 -0.96 1.31
C PRO A 13 -0.13 -2.14 1.47
N VAL A 14 0.37 -3.33 1.79
CA VAL A 14 -0.46 -4.53 1.97
C VAL A 14 -1.26 -4.40 3.27
N SER A 15 -0.62 -3.95 4.34
CA SER A 15 -1.29 -3.75 5.64
C SER A 15 -2.41 -2.72 5.56
N THR A 16 -2.20 -1.63 4.82
CA THR A 16 -3.20 -0.57 4.62
C THR A 16 -4.37 -1.05 3.76
N MET A 17 -4.12 -1.83 2.71
CA MET A 17 -5.16 -2.48 1.91
C MET A 17 -6.01 -3.44 2.75
N VAL A 18 -5.39 -4.27 3.57
CA VAL A 18 -6.13 -5.20 4.46
C VAL A 18 -7.00 -4.42 5.45
N ALA A 19 -6.48 -3.32 5.99
CA ALA A 19 -7.24 -2.45 6.89
C ALA A 19 -8.43 -1.78 6.16
N ALA A 20 -8.24 -1.30 4.94
CA ALA A 20 -9.31 -0.73 4.12
C ALA A 20 -10.41 -1.76 3.80
N CYS A 21 -10.02 -2.99 3.45
CA CYS A 21 -10.97 -4.08 3.26
C CYS A 21 -11.78 -4.36 4.53
N ARG A 22 -11.13 -4.46 5.69
CA ARG A 22 -11.82 -4.67 6.98
C ARG A 22 -12.84 -3.57 7.25
N GLU A 23 -12.48 -2.30 7.00
CA GLU A 23 -13.38 -1.17 7.15
C GLU A 23 -14.60 -1.27 6.22
N LEU A 24 -14.39 -1.62 4.95
CA LEU A 24 -15.48 -1.85 3.98
C LEU A 24 -16.39 -3.02 4.37
N PHE A 25 -15.84 -4.05 5.03
CA PHE A 25 -16.61 -5.17 5.58
C PHE A 25 -17.26 -4.87 6.95
N GLY A 26 -17.14 -3.64 7.47
CA GLY A 26 -17.71 -3.24 8.75
C GLY A 26 -16.97 -3.77 9.98
N LEU A 27 -15.74 -4.26 9.82
CA LEU A 27 -14.89 -4.74 10.91
C LEU A 27 -14.09 -3.56 11.49
N LYS A 28 -14.04 -3.47 12.82
CA LYS A 28 -13.22 -2.47 13.51
C LYS A 28 -11.73 -2.82 13.37
N ASN A 29 -10.96 -1.90 12.80
CA ASN A 29 -9.52 -2.03 12.75
C ASN A 29 -8.89 -1.79 14.12
N GLN A 30 -8.07 -2.72 14.59
CA GLN A 30 -7.26 -2.58 15.79
C GLN A 30 -5.80 -2.37 15.40
N PHE A 31 -5.40 -1.11 15.27
CA PHE A 31 -4.01 -0.73 15.06
C PHE A 31 -3.36 -0.64 16.45
N GLY A 32 -2.76 -1.72 16.94
CA GLY A 32 -2.14 -1.73 18.27
C GLY A 32 -0.90 -0.84 18.32
N ALA A 33 0.26 -1.41 17.98
CA ALA A 33 1.55 -0.69 17.97
C ALA A 33 1.75 0.22 16.74
N THR A 34 0.73 0.42 15.90
CA THR A 34 0.76 1.30 14.70
C THR A 34 -0.29 2.41 14.79
N ALA A 35 -0.91 2.60 15.97
CA ALA A 35 -1.86 3.67 16.23
C ALA A 35 -1.20 5.04 16.07
N GLY A 36 -1.81 5.92 15.26
CA GLY A 36 -1.37 7.31 15.06
C GLY A 36 -0.57 7.58 13.79
N SER A 37 -0.42 6.60 12.89
CA SER A 37 0.16 6.84 11.57
C SER A 37 -0.92 7.21 10.54
N PHE A 38 -0.62 8.14 9.63
CA PHE A 38 -1.51 8.57 8.54
C PHE A 38 -2.16 7.40 7.76
N PRO A 39 -1.45 6.29 7.47
CA PRO A 39 -2.04 5.12 6.81
C PRO A 39 -3.05 4.35 7.67
N SER A 40 -2.96 4.45 9.00
CA SER A 40 -3.92 3.86 9.94
C SER A 40 -5.16 4.73 10.11
N GLU A 41 -5.05 6.05 9.94
CA GLU A 41 -6.18 7.00 10.03
C GLU A 41 -7.02 7.04 8.74
N HIS A 42 -6.38 6.89 7.58
CA HIS A 42 -7.06 6.89 6.29
C HIS A 42 -6.66 5.69 5.42
N PRO A 43 -7.00 4.46 5.84
CA PRO A 43 -6.56 3.25 5.14
C PRO A 43 -7.13 3.16 3.72
N LEU A 44 -8.36 3.62 3.48
CA LEU A 44 -8.99 3.62 2.15
C LEU A 44 -8.28 4.53 1.14
N THR A 45 -8.06 5.80 1.48
CA THR A 45 -7.39 6.74 0.56
C THR A 45 -5.94 6.34 0.33
N MET A 46 -5.25 5.88 1.38
CA MET A 46 -3.87 5.43 1.26
C MET A 46 -3.75 4.18 0.38
N SER A 47 -4.69 3.24 0.48
CA SER A 47 -4.75 2.06 -0.39
C SER A 47 -4.91 2.43 -1.86
N LEU A 48 -5.75 3.42 -2.17
CA LEU A 48 -5.92 3.92 -3.54
C LEU A 48 -4.65 4.61 -4.05
N ILE A 49 -4.00 5.42 -3.22
CA ILE A 49 -2.71 6.07 -3.56
C ILE A 49 -1.66 5.01 -3.89
N TYR A 50 -1.52 3.97 -3.07
CA TYR A 50 -0.58 2.88 -3.35
C TYR A 50 -0.90 2.15 -4.65
N MET A 51 -2.17 1.89 -4.94
CA MET A 51 -2.59 1.28 -6.21
C MET A 51 -2.18 2.16 -7.41
N VAL A 52 -2.43 3.46 -7.34
CA VAL A 52 -2.04 4.41 -8.39
C VAL A 52 -0.51 4.46 -8.55
N ILE A 53 0.25 4.54 -7.46
CA ILE A 53 1.71 4.56 -7.49
C ILE A 53 2.26 3.30 -8.16
N ILE A 54 1.77 2.12 -7.77
CA ILE A 54 2.18 0.84 -8.35
C ILE A 54 1.87 0.84 -9.86
N LEU A 55 0.67 1.24 -10.26
CA LEU A 55 0.32 1.29 -11.69
C LEU A 55 1.22 2.27 -12.46
N VAL A 56 1.42 3.48 -11.94
CA VAL A 56 2.26 4.52 -12.57
C VAL A 56 3.71 4.06 -12.72
N ILE A 57 4.23 3.23 -11.82
CA ILE A 57 5.61 2.72 -11.91
C ILE A 57 5.67 1.48 -12.81
N PHE A 58 4.85 0.46 -12.53
CA PHE A 58 4.99 -0.85 -13.15
C PHE A 58 4.37 -0.95 -14.53
N VAL A 59 3.33 -0.18 -14.84
CA VAL A 59 2.72 -0.17 -16.19
C VAL A 59 3.71 0.34 -17.24
N PRO A 60 4.33 1.53 -17.13
CA PRO A 60 5.26 1.99 -18.14
C PRO A 60 6.53 1.13 -18.19
N LEU A 61 7.01 0.61 -17.06
CA LEU A 61 8.14 -0.33 -17.04
C LEU A 61 7.82 -1.62 -17.80
N SER A 62 6.61 -2.17 -17.60
CA SER A 62 6.14 -3.36 -18.31
C SER A 62 6.04 -3.11 -19.81
N VAL A 63 5.45 -1.98 -20.23
CA VAL A 63 5.35 -1.59 -21.65
C VAL A 63 6.74 -1.40 -22.27
N ARG A 64 7.66 -0.72 -21.58
CA ARG A 64 9.05 -0.56 -22.05
C ARG A 64 9.75 -1.90 -22.22
N LYS A 65 9.59 -2.82 -21.25
CA LYS A 65 10.18 -4.16 -21.30
C LYS A 65 9.59 -5.00 -22.44
N TYR A 66 8.27 -4.96 -22.63
CA TYR A 66 7.60 -5.63 -23.73
C TYR A 66 8.11 -5.15 -25.10
N ASN A 67 8.18 -3.83 -25.30
CA ASN A 67 8.69 -3.24 -26.54
C ASN A 67 10.15 -3.58 -26.82
N ASN A 68 10.99 -3.65 -25.79
CA ASN A 68 12.39 -4.05 -25.94
C ASN A 68 12.54 -5.54 -26.26
N ALA A 69 11.68 -6.41 -25.72
CA ALA A 69 11.68 -7.83 -26.02
C ALA A 69 11.22 -8.11 -27.46
N ASN A 70 10.24 -7.36 -27.97
CA ASN A 70 9.72 -7.50 -29.34
C ASN A 70 10.62 -6.90 -30.43
N LYS A 71 11.66 -6.15 -30.05
CA LYS A 71 12.65 -5.57 -30.98
C LYS A 71 13.85 -6.49 -31.24
N LYS A 72 13.87 -7.69 -30.65
CA LYS A 72 14.81 -8.77 -31.00
C LYS A 72 14.21 -9.67 -32.08
#